data_AF-A0A432ERX1-F1
#
_entry.id   AF-A0A432ERX1-F1
#
_cell.length_a   1.000
_cell.length_b   1.000
_cell.length_c   1.000
_cell.angle_alpha   90.00
_cell.angle_beta   90.00
_cell.angle_gamma   90.00
#
_symmetry.space_group_name_H-M   'P 1'
#
loop_
_entity.id
_entity.type
_entity.pdbx_description
1 polymer ?
#
loop_
_entity_poly.entity_id
_entity_poly.type
_entity_poly.pdbx_seq_one_letter_code
_entity_poly.pdbx_strand_id
1 'polypeptide(L)'
;MGFFDDMLGGNSAVVGQLAKQFGITEEQAREAMRHMTPAIGRGMQQAEKKGGMGSLIEAINGGDKDRYIDEPEILGKPEATRDGNIVLGEIFNNDKDVSRNIGGYAAKKTGLPASMMKMMLPILASIVMGYLSKQRRRAPAPQYRGRGNSSGGLGGLLGSLLDSDKDGSIADDLIRMATRYI
;
A
#
# COMPACT_ATOMS: atom_id res chain seq x y z
N MET A 1 -5.34 -11.19 11.73
CA MET A 1 -3.93 -10.76 11.56
C MET A 1 -3.92 -9.85 10.36
N GLY A 2 -3.67 -8.56 10.56
CA GLY A 2 -3.84 -7.56 9.50
C GLY A 2 -2.82 -7.70 8.37
N PHE A 3 -3.17 -7.25 7.16
CA PHE A 3 -2.28 -7.12 6.00
C PHE A 3 -0.90 -6.53 6.35
N PHE A 4 -0.87 -5.51 7.19
CA PHE A 4 0.38 -4.85 7.60
C PHE A 4 1.24 -5.72 8.50
N ASP A 5 0.63 -6.57 9.32
CA ASP A 5 1.34 -7.49 10.20
C ASP A 5 1.94 -8.64 9.39
N ASP A 6 1.22 -9.13 8.38
CA ASP A 6 1.74 -10.09 7.40
C ASP A 6 2.89 -9.48 6.58
N MET A 7 2.75 -8.23 6.15
CA MET A 7 3.81 -7.51 5.44
C MET A 7 5.05 -7.32 6.31
N LEU A 8 4.91 -6.94 7.57
CA LEU A 8 6.04 -6.68 8.47
C LEU A 8 6.66 -7.97 9.06
N GLY A 9 5.84 -8.98 9.32
CA GLY A 9 6.28 -10.28 9.84
C GLY A 9 6.90 -11.16 8.76
N GLY A 10 6.35 -11.14 7.54
CA GLY A 10 6.83 -11.92 6.41
C GLY A 10 8.02 -11.32 5.66
N ASN A 11 8.26 -10.00 5.76
CA ASN A 11 9.28 -9.32 4.96
C ASN A 11 10.43 -8.72 5.79
N SER A 12 11.03 -9.51 6.67
CA SER A 12 12.22 -9.11 7.43
C SER A 12 13.38 -8.63 6.54
N ALA A 13 13.50 -9.16 5.31
CA ALA A 13 14.51 -8.74 4.35
C ALA A 13 14.29 -7.30 3.84
N VAL A 14 13.04 -6.87 3.65
CA VAL A 14 12.70 -5.48 3.28
C VAL A 14 13.04 -4.53 4.42
N VAL A 15 12.73 -4.92 5.66
CA VAL A 15 13.07 -4.13 6.86
C VAL A 15 14.59 -3.97 6.99
N GLY A 16 15.34 -5.06 6.89
CA GLY A 16 16.81 -5.04 6.98
C GLY A 16 17.44 -4.17 5.89
N GLN A 17 16.90 -4.22 4.68
CA GLN A 17 17.40 -3.37 3.59
C GLN A 17 17.12 -1.89 3.82
N LEU A 18 15.92 -1.52 4.29
CA LEU A 18 15.62 -0.13 4.64
C LEU A 18 16.54 0.36 5.76
N ALA A 19 16.73 -0.45 6.80
CA ALA A 19 17.65 -0.14 7.89
C ALA A 19 19.06 0.15 7.38
N LYS A 20 19.59 -0.73 6.51
CA LYS A 20 20.91 -0.58 5.88
C LYS A 20 21.00 0.67 5.00
N GLN A 21 19.99 0.95 4.18
CA GLN A 21 19.98 2.08 3.26
C GLN A 21 19.97 3.43 3.98
N PHE A 22 19.25 3.52 5.10
CA PHE A 22 19.09 4.76 5.86
C PHE A 22 20.04 4.88 7.05
N GLY A 23 20.83 3.85 7.34
CA GLY A 23 21.74 3.83 8.49
C GLY A 23 20.99 3.87 9.83
N ILE A 24 19.81 3.25 9.90
CA ILE A 24 18.94 3.20 11.07
C ILE A 24 18.82 1.76 11.58
N THR A 25 18.28 1.57 12.79
CA THR A 25 18.02 0.22 13.29
C THR A 25 16.82 -0.41 12.57
N GLU A 26 16.74 -1.75 12.54
CA GLU A 26 15.56 -2.44 12.02
C GLU A 26 14.29 -2.01 12.75
N GLU A 27 14.37 -1.75 14.05
CA GLU A 27 13.23 -1.29 14.84
C GLU A 27 12.75 0.10 14.39
N GLN A 28 13.69 1.02 14.15
CA GLN A 28 13.36 2.33 13.60
C GLN A 28 12.75 2.24 12.20
N ALA A 29 13.22 1.30 11.35
CA ALA A 29 12.62 1.04 10.05
C ALA A 29 11.19 0.48 10.19
N ARG A 30 10.97 -0.49 11.09
CA ARG A 30 9.63 -1.05 11.40
C ARG A 30 8.68 0.03 11.88
N GLU A 31 9.10 0.90 12.80
CA GLU A 31 8.28 1.99 13.31
C GLU A 31 7.96 3.03 12.22
N ALA A 32 8.94 3.37 11.38
CA ALA A 32 8.71 4.25 10.23
C ALA A 32 7.64 3.69 9.30
N MET A 33 7.72 2.39 8.95
CA MET A 33 6.70 1.69 8.18
C MET A 33 5.34 1.71 8.89
N ARG A 34 5.28 1.34 10.17
CA ARG A 34 4.04 1.32 10.97
C ARG A 34 3.30 2.65 10.97
N HIS A 35 4.04 3.77 10.96
CA HIS A 35 3.44 5.10 10.99
C HIS A 35 3.10 5.69 9.62
N MET A 36 3.83 5.33 8.56
CA MET A 36 3.62 5.90 7.23
C MET A 36 2.66 5.07 6.37
N THR A 37 2.71 3.73 6.47
CA THR A 37 1.93 2.86 5.60
C THR A 37 0.40 3.05 5.73
N PRO A 38 -0.19 3.29 6.91
CA PRO A 38 -1.62 3.57 7.02
C PRO A 38 -2.07 4.81 6.22
N ALA A 39 -1.21 5.82 6.09
CA ALA A 39 -1.52 7.01 5.31
C ALA A 39 -1.51 6.71 3.79
N ILE A 40 -0.58 5.87 3.33
CA ILE A 40 -0.55 5.36 1.95
C ILE A 40 -1.85 4.59 1.67
N GLY A 41 -2.24 3.66 2.55
CA GLY A 41 -3.47 2.89 2.39
C GLY A 41 -4.73 3.78 2.30
N ARG A 42 -4.84 4.79 3.17
CA ARG A 42 -5.94 5.78 3.11
C ARG A 42 -5.92 6.58 1.81
N GLY A 43 -4.75 6.99 1.32
CA GLY A 43 -4.61 7.66 0.03
C GLY A 43 -5.12 6.78 -1.12
N MET A 44 -4.74 5.50 -1.12
CA MET A 44 -5.20 4.55 -2.12
C MET A 44 -6.73 4.40 -2.12
N GLN A 45 -7.35 4.26 -0.94
CA GLN A 45 -8.81 4.20 -0.83
C GLN A 45 -9.49 5.46 -1.38
N GLN A 46 -8.92 6.63 -1.12
CA GLN A 46 -9.48 7.89 -1.62
C GLN A 46 -9.34 8.01 -3.13
N ALA A 47 -8.19 7.65 -3.69
CA ALA A 47 -7.96 7.65 -5.13
C ALA A 47 -8.83 6.61 -5.85
N GLU A 48 -9.08 5.45 -5.25
CA GLU A 48 -10.00 4.44 -5.79
C GLU A 48 -11.42 5.00 -5.89
N LYS A 49 -11.92 5.63 -4.82
CA LYS A 49 -13.25 6.29 -4.80
C LYS A 49 -13.41 7.38 -5.85
N LYS A 50 -12.30 8.03 -6.24
CA LYS A 50 -12.26 9.11 -7.24
C LYS A 50 -11.95 8.60 -8.66
N GLY A 51 -11.71 7.30 -8.84
CA GLY A 51 -11.30 6.71 -10.13
C GLY A 51 -9.85 7.00 -10.54
N GLY A 52 -9.02 7.55 -9.65
CA GLY A 52 -7.64 7.97 -9.92
C GLY A 52 -6.59 6.88 -9.70
N MET A 53 -6.87 5.65 -10.14
CA MET A 53 -5.98 4.50 -9.92
C MET A 53 -5.46 3.86 -11.21
N GLY A 54 -5.76 4.44 -12.38
CA GLY A 54 -5.45 3.84 -13.68
C GLY A 54 -3.96 3.49 -13.83
N SER A 55 -3.08 4.46 -13.62
CA SER A 55 -1.62 4.28 -13.73
C SER A 55 -1.08 3.26 -12.73
N LEU A 56 -1.62 3.24 -11.50
CA LEU A 56 -1.20 2.27 -10.48
C LEU A 56 -1.66 0.85 -10.84
N ILE A 57 -2.90 0.69 -11.29
CA ILE A 57 -3.44 -0.58 -11.75
C ILE A 57 -2.61 -1.13 -12.91
N GLU A 58 -2.26 -0.27 -13.87
CA GLU A 58 -1.42 -0.63 -15.01
C GLU A 58 -0.01 -1.04 -14.55
N ALA A 59 0.61 -0.28 -13.63
CA ALA A 59 1.92 -0.62 -13.09
C ALA A 59 1.93 -1.97 -12.35
N ILE A 60 0.87 -2.28 -11.60
CA ILE A 60 0.69 -3.56 -10.91
C ILE A 60 0.47 -4.70 -11.92
N ASN A 61 -0.32 -4.46 -12.97
CA ASN A 61 -0.58 -5.45 -14.02
C ASN A 61 0.63 -5.68 -14.94
N GLY A 62 1.49 -4.68 -15.10
CA GLY A 62 2.67 -4.70 -15.96
C GLY A 62 3.76 -5.69 -15.53
N GLY A 63 3.71 -6.23 -14.32
CA GLY A 63 4.36 -7.50 -14.01
C GLY A 63 5.83 -7.48 -13.58
N ASP A 64 6.34 -6.41 -12.97
CA ASP A 64 7.74 -6.39 -12.47
C ASP A 64 7.92 -5.77 -11.09
N LYS A 65 6.81 -5.43 -10.42
CA LYS A 65 6.84 -4.65 -9.18
C LYS A 65 7.01 -5.50 -7.94
N ASP A 66 6.69 -6.79 -8.00
CA ASP A 66 6.92 -7.76 -6.93
C ASP A 66 8.39 -7.94 -6.59
N ARG A 67 9.30 -7.58 -7.51
CA ARG A 67 10.74 -7.53 -7.27
C ARG A 67 11.14 -6.62 -6.11
N TYR A 68 10.34 -5.59 -5.77
CA TYR A 68 10.59 -4.79 -4.56
C TYR A 68 10.48 -5.59 -3.26
N ILE A 69 9.80 -6.73 -3.30
CA ILE A 69 9.65 -7.67 -2.19
C ILE A 69 10.63 -8.84 -2.33
N ASP A 70 10.77 -9.40 -3.54
CA ASP A 70 11.60 -10.58 -3.77
C ASP A 70 13.10 -10.26 -3.83
N GLU A 71 13.45 -9.07 -4.31
CA GLU A 71 14.83 -8.56 -4.43
C GLU A 71 14.94 -7.20 -3.70
N PRO A 72 14.85 -7.17 -2.35
CA PRO A 72 14.80 -5.92 -1.61
C PRO A 72 16.01 -5.02 -1.89
N GLU A 73 17.15 -5.57 -2.32
CA GLU A 73 18.34 -4.81 -2.75
C GLU A 73 18.04 -3.70 -3.75
N ILE A 74 17.00 -3.86 -4.59
CA ILE A 74 16.61 -2.85 -5.58
C ILE A 74 15.91 -1.63 -4.96
N LEU A 75 15.45 -1.69 -3.70
CA LEU A 75 14.86 -0.56 -2.95
C LEU A 75 15.86 0.59 -2.76
N GLY A 76 17.16 0.27 -2.81
CA GLY A 76 18.25 1.23 -2.80
C GLY A 76 18.40 2.05 -4.09
N LYS A 77 17.74 1.64 -5.18
CA LYS A 77 17.98 2.20 -6.50
C LYS A 77 17.04 3.38 -6.83
N PRO A 78 17.44 4.28 -7.75
CA PRO A 78 16.61 5.41 -8.17
C PRO A 78 15.23 5.00 -8.71
N GLU A 79 15.12 3.82 -9.32
CA GLU A 79 13.88 3.28 -9.85
C GLU A 79 12.83 3.07 -8.76
N ALA A 80 13.22 2.54 -7.60
CA ALA A 80 12.31 2.36 -6.47
C ALA A 80 11.76 3.69 -5.97
N THR A 81 12.59 4.72 -5.92
CA THR A 81 12.13 6.06 -5.53
C THR A 81 11.20 6.67 -6.58
N ARG A 82 11.52 6.50 -7.87
CA ARG A 82 10.73 7.01 -8.99
C ARG A 82 9.35 6.36 -9.05
N ASP A 83 9.28 5.04 -9.02
CA ASP A 83 8.02 4.28 -9.04
C ASP A 83 7.15 4.67 -7.85
N GLY A 84 7.76 4.82 -6.68
CA GLY A 84 7.09 5.25 -5.46
C GLY A 84 6.47 6.63 -5.58
N ASN A 85 7.21 7.60 -6.14
CA ASN A 85 6.69 8.94 -6.39
C ASN A 85 5.51 8.96 -7.36
N ILE A 86 5.48 8.06 -8.34
CA ILE A 86 4.32 7.90 -9.24
C ILE A 86 3.10 7.46 -8.43
N VAL A 87 3.24 6.43 -7.57
CA VAL A 87 2.14 6.00 -6.68
C VAL A 87 1.67 7.14 -5.80
N LEU A 88 2.59 7.82 -5.12
CA LEU A 88 2.26 8.93 -4.22
C LEU A 88 1.52 10.05 -4.97
N GLY A 89 1.92 10.35 -6.21
CA GLY A 89 1.24 11.30 -7.08
C GLY A 89 -0.20 10.91 -7.39
N GLU A 90 -0.45 9.64 -7.71
CA GLU A 90 -1.80 9.14 -7.97
C GLU A 90 -2.67 9.17 -6.69
N ILE A 91 -2.17 8.57 -5.61
CA ILE A 91 -2.97 8.33 -4.40
C ILE A 91 -3.22 9.59 -3.58
N PHE A 92 -2.34 10.59 -3.69
CA PHE A 92 -2.48 11.89 -3.04
C PHE A 92 -2.88 12.99 -4.02
N ASN A 93 -3.29 12.66 -5.25
CA ASN A 93 -3.71 13.66 -6.25
C ASN A 93 -2.65 14.76 -6.47
N ASN A 94 -1.38 14.35 -6.55
CA ASN A 94 -0.20 15.21 -6.68
C ASN A 94 -0.01 16.22 -5.53
N ASP A 95 -0.69 16.00 -4.40
CA ASP A 95 -0.57 16.83 -3.21
C ASP A 95 0.71 16.52 -2.43
N LYS A 96 1.69 17.42 -2.59
CA LYS A 96 2.97 17.35 -1.89
C LYS A 96 2.84 17.66 -0.40
N ASP A 97 1.80 18.37 0.02
CA ASP A 97 1.58 18.72 1.42
C ASP A 97 1.12 17.51 2.22
N VAL A 98 0.31 16.62 1.63
CA VAL A 98 -0.01 15.32 2.22
C VAL A 98 1.26 14.51 2.48
N SER A 99 2.15 14.41 1.49
CA SER A 99 3.43 13.69 1.63
C SER A 99 4.32 14.30 2.72
N ARG A 100 4.38 15.64 2.80
CA ARG A 100 5.14 16.37 3.82
C ARG A 100 4.57 16.14 5.22
N ASN A 101 3.25 16.14 5.36
CA ASN A 101 2.56 15.93 6.64
C ASN A 101 2.79 14.52 7.17
N ILE A 102 2.74 13.51 6.31
CA ILE A 102 3.05 12.12 6.67
C ILE A 102 4.48 12.00 7.17
N GLY A 103 5.45 12.57 6.43
CA GLY A 103 6.85 12.56 6.86
C GLY A 103 7.08 13.29 8.18
N GLY A 104 6.41 14.43 8.40
CA GLY A 104 6.48 15.16 9.66
C GLY A 104 5.85 14.41 10.84
N TYR A 105 4.74 13.70 10.61
CA TYR A 105 4.09 12.86 11.63
C TYR A 105 4.97 11.67 12.01
N ALA A 106 5.50 10.94 11.02
CA ALA A 106 6.37 9.79 11.26
C ALA A 106 7.67 10.17 11.97
N ALA A 107 8.25 11.34 11.65
CA ALA A 107 9.44 11.86 12.32
C ALA A 107 9.22 12.06 13.83
N LYS A 108 8.07 12.63 14.21
CA LYS A 108 7.71 12.84 15.62
C LYS A 108 7.54 11.53 16.39
N LYS A 109 7.14 10.46 15.71
CA LYS A 109 6.89 9.15 16.33
C LYS A 109 8.14 8.29 16.42
N THR A 110 8.97 8.31 15.39
CA THR A 110 10.19 7.50 15.29
C THR A 110 11.41 8.14 15.92
N GLY A 111 11.37 9.46 16.20
CA GLY A 111 12.53 10.23 16.63
C GLY A 111 13.56 10.47 15.52
N LEU A 112 13.24 10.12 14.26
CA LEU A 112 14.10 10.30 13.10
C LEU A 112 13.85 11.64 12.39
N PRO A 113 14.83 12.15 11.61
CA PRO A 113 14.68 13.40 10.88
C PRO A 113 13.52 13.38 9.88
N ALA A 114 12.76 14.47 9.78
CA ALA A 114 11.67 14.60 8.81
C ALA A 114 12.13 14.53 7.36
N SER A 115 13.37 14.94 7.07
CA SER A 115 13.99 14.77 5.74
C SER A 115 14.17 13.29 5.39
N MET A 116 14.59 12.47 6.35
CA MET A 116 14.74 11.03 6.20
C MET A 116 13.38 10.37 5.93
N MET A 117 12.36 10.71 6.71
CA MET A 117 11.00 10.20 6.50
C MET A 117 10.44 10.54 5.12
N LYS A 118 10.69 11.76 4.62
CA LYS A 118 10.30 12.16 3.26
C LYS A 118 11.01 11.34 2.19
N MET A 119 12.27 10.96 2.40
CA MET A 119 13.01 10.08 1.47
C MET A 119 12.55 8.62 1.57
N MET A 120 12.13 8.16 2.75
CA MET A 120 11.59 6.82 2.95
C MET A 120 10.20 6.65 2.33
N LEU A 121 9.35 7.67 2.39
CA LEU A 121 7.96 7.61 1.94
C LEU A 121 7.77 7.04 0.51
N PRO A 122 8.48 7.50 -0.53
CA PRO A 122 8.35 6.92 -1.86
C PRO A 122 8.82 5.46 -1.91
N ILE A 123 9.88 5.10 -1.19
CA ILE A 123 10.35 3.70 -1.13
C ILE A 123 9.28 2.80 -0.49
N LEU A 124 8.61 3.28 0.56
CA LEU A 124 7.49 2.57 1.16
C LEU A 124 6.31 2.39 0.20
N ALA A 125 6.02 3.40 -0.62
CA ALA A 125 4.99 3.27 -1.65
C ALA A 125 5.34 2.19 -2.69
N SER A 126 6.61 2.05 -3.08
CA SER A 126 7.08 0.97 -3.96
C SER A 126 7.00 -0.41 -3.31
N ILE A 127 7.30 -0.51 -2.01
CA ILE A 127 7.11 -1.76 -1.25
C ILE A 127 5.64 -2.15 -1.23
N VAL A 128 4.73 -1.22 -0.95
CA VAL A 128 3.28 -1.46 -0.99
C VAL A 128 2.85 -1.91 -2.38
N MET A 129 3.31 -1.24 -3.44
CA MET A 129 3.05 -1.63 -4.82
C MET A 129 3.55 -3.06 -5.12
N GLY A 130 4.76 -3.40 -4.66
CA GLY A 130 5.34 -4.72 -4.86
C GLY A 130 4.59 -5.82 -4.11
N TYR A 131 4.17 -5.56 -2.87
CA TYR A 131 3.34 -6.49 -2.12
C TYR A 131 2.00 -6.73 -2.81
N LEU A 132 1.32 -5.67 -3.26
CA LEU A 132 0.06 -5.79 -4.00
C LEU A 132 0.23 -6.57 -5.31
N SER A 133 1.33 -6.34 -6.02
CA SER A 133 1.66 -7.06 -7.25
C SER A 133 1.91 -8.54 -7.00
N LYS A 134 2.66 -8.86 -5.94
CA LYS A 134 2.91 -10.23 -5.49
C LYS A 134 1.63 -10.93 -5.06
N GLN A 135 0.75 -10.24 -4.34
CA GLN A 135 -0.53 -10.79 -3.93
C GLN A 135 -1.47 -11.01 -5.11
N ARG A 136 -1.50 -10.10 -6.09
CA ARG A 136 -2.25 -10.30 -7.34
C ARG A 136 -1.79 -11.55 -8.09
N ARG A 137 -0.50 -11.84 -8.11
CA ARG A 137 0.08 -13.08 -8.68
C ARG A 137 -0.28 -14.33 -7.87
N ARG A 138 -0.35 -14.20 -6.54
CA ARG A 138 -0.74 -15.29 -5.62
C ARG A 138 -2.24 -15.52 -5.55
N ALA A 139 -3.04 -14.51 -5.85
CA ALA A 139 -4.48 -14.66 -5.96
C ALA A 139 -4.75 -15.68 -7.07
N PRO A 140 -5.45 -16.78 -6.80
CA PRO A 140 -5.80 -17.73 -7.83
C PRO A 140 -6.52 -16.95 -8.93
N ALA A 141 -5.98 -17.02 -10.16
CA ALA A 141 -6.67 -16.47 -11.32
C ALA A 141 -8.11 -16.97 -11.26
N PRO A 142 -9.13 -16.10 -11.33
CA PRO A 142 -10.50 -16.57 -11.33
C PRO A 142 -10.63 -17.55 -12.50
N GLN A 143 -10.85 -18.82 -12.18
CA GLN A 143 -11.26 -19.79 -13.18
C GLN A 143 -12.55 -19.23 -13.76
N TYR A 144 -12.45 -18.70 -14.99
CA TYR A 144 -13.56 -18.15 -15.74
C TYR A 144 -14.64 -19.23 -15.90
N ARG A 145 -15.67 -19.16 -15.07
CA ARG A 145 -17.03 -19.58 -15.44
C ARG A 145 -17.82 -18.31 -15.71
N GLY A 146 -17.99 -18.00 -17.00
CA GLY A 146 -19.11 -17.20 -17.49
C GLY A 146 -19.02 -15.68 -17.36
N ARG A 147 -18.77 -15.03 -18.50
CA ARG A 147 -19.49 -13.86 -19.03
C ARG A 147 -19.80 -12.70 -18.06
N GLY A 148 -19.05 -11.60 -18.21
CA GLY A 148 -19.58 -10.24 -18.02
C GLY A 148 -18.80 -9.35 -17.07
N ASN A 149 -18.28 -8.25 -17.62
CA ASN A 149 -17.85 -7.02 -16.95
C ASN A 149 -16.56 -7.06 -16.11
N SER A 150 -15.45 -6.76 -16.79
CA SER A 150 -14.13 -6.52 -16.24
C SER A 150 -14.08 -5.24 -15.39
N SER A 151 -14.32 -5.33 -14.08
CA SER A 151 -13.86 -4.30 -13.12
C SER A 151 -13.44 -4.82 -11.74
N GLY A 152 -13.38 -6.13 -11.52
CA GLY A 152 -13.05 -6.75 -10.22
C GLY A 152 -11.56 -6.86 -9.88
N GLY A 153 -10.70 -5.98 -10.41
CA GLY A 153 -9.25 -6.18 -10.38
C GLY A 153 -8.59 -5.89 -9.02
N LEU A 154 -8.73 -4.69 -8.47
CA LEU A 154 -7.96 -4.29 -7.30
C LEU A 154 -8.84 -3.83 -6.14
N GLY A 155 -10.01 -3.25 -6.40
CA GLY A 155 -10.97 -2.90 -5.33
C GLY A 155 -11.51 -4.10 -4.56
N GLY A 156 -11.69 -5.24 -5.22
CA GLY A 156 -12.06 -6.49 -4.55
C GLY A 156 -10.94 -7.05 -3.66
N LEU A 157 -9.67 -6.93 -4.09
CA LEU A 157 -8.52 -7.38 -3.31
C LEU A 157 -8.16 -6.42 -2.19
N LEU A 158 -8.18 -5.11 -2.42
CA LEU A 158 -8.03 -4.08 -1.39
C LEU A 158 -9.18 -4.16 -0.38
N GLY A 159 -10.40 -4.42 -0.86
CA GLY A 159 -11.56 -4.74 -0.04
C GLY A 159 -11.29 -5.96 0.84
N SER A 160 -10.94 -7.12 0.28
CA SER A 160 -10.65 -8.35 1.04
C SER A 160 -9.38 -8.30 1.90
N LEU A 161 -8.44 -7.39 1.62
CA LEU A 161 -7.23 -7.17 2.42
C LEU A 161 -7.46 -6.27 3.62
N LEU A 162 -8.37 -5.32 3.47
CA LEU A 162 -8.73 -4.37 4.50
C LEU A 162 -9.90 -4.89 5.35
N ASP A 163 -10.75 -5.75 4.78
CA ASP A 163 -11.71 -6.65 5.44
C ASP A 163 -10.95 -7.79 6.13
N SER A 164 -10.11 -7.42 7.09
CA SER A 164 -9.27 -8.33 7.87
C SER A 164 -9.89 -8.69 9.22
N ASP A 165 -11.05 -8.12 9.55
CA ASP A 165 -11.84 -8.39 10.75
C ASP A 165 -13.07 -9.28 10.50
N LYS A 166 -13.36 -9.68 9.24
CA LYS A 166 -14.41 -10.66 8.91
C LYS A 166 -15.77 -10.30 9.54
N ASP A 167 -16.21 -9.06 9.45
CA ASP A 167 -17.60 -8.74 9.82
C ASP A 167 -18.56 -8.84 8.62
N GLY A 168 -18.01 -8.73 7.41
CA GLY A 168 -18.62 -9.23 6.20
C GLY A 168 -19.96 -8.61 5.84
N SER A 169 -20.18 -7.29 5.96
CA SER A 169 -21.33 -6.65 5.26
C SER A 169 -21.49 -5.12 5.41
N ILE A 170 -20.95 -4.33 4.46
CA ILE A 170 -21.51 -2.99 4.15
C ILE A 170 -22.89 -3.06 3.47
N ALA A 171 -23.22 -4.22 2.88
CA ALA A 171 -24.53 -4.47 2.30
C ALA A 171 -25.62 -4.69 3.37
N ASP A 172 -25.31 -5.32 4.51
CA ASP A 172 -26.26 -5.49 5.62
C ASP A 172 -26.58 -4.14 6.24
N ASP A 173 -25.60 -3.28 6.48
CA ASP A 173 -25.86 -2.01 7.17
C ASP A 173 -26.79 -1.09 6.38
N LEU A 174 -26.76 -1.15 5.04
CA LEU A 174 -27.70 -0.43 4.19
C LEU A 174 -29.10 -1.07 4.16
N ILE A 175 -29.17 -2.40 4.17
CA ILE A 175 -30.46 -3.12 4.20
C ILE A 175 -31.12 -3.01 5.58
N ARG A 176 -30.34 -2.91 6.67
CA ARG A 176 -30.81 -2.73 8.06
C ARG A 176 -31.22 -1.30 8.39
N MET A 177 -30.74 -0.31 7.61
CA MET A 177 -31.25 1.06 7.66
C MET A 177 -32.55 1.23 6.87
N ALA A 178 -32.70 0.53 5.74
CA ALA A 178 -33.89 0.58 4.89
C ALA A 178 -35.10 -0.17 5.48
N THR A 179 -34.88 -1.19 6.31
CA THR A 179 -35.95 -1.99 6.92
C THR A 179 -36.41 -1.48 8.29
N ARG A 180 -35.74 -0.47 8.87
CA ARG A 180 -36.14 0.09 10.18
C ARG A 180 -37.19 1.21 10.07
N TYR A 181 -37.87 1.33 8.93
CA TYR A 181 -38.92 2.31 8.69
C TYR A 181 -40.18 1.73 8.02
N ILE A 182 -40.44 0.44 8.26
CA ILE A 182 -41.73 -0.23 8.05
C ILE A 182 -42.06 -1.01 9.31
#